data_AF-A0A359DBA4-F1
#
_entry.id   AF-A0A359DBA4-F1
#
_cell.length_a   1.000
_cell.length_b   1.000
_cell.length_c   1.000
_cell.angle_alpha   90.00
_cell.angle_beta   90.00
_cell.angle_gamma   90.00
#
_symmetry.space_group_name_H-M   'P 1'
#
loop_
_entity.id
_entity.type
_entity.pdbx_description
1 polymer ?
#
loop_
_entity_poly.entity_id
_entity_poly.type
_entity_poly.pdbx_seq_one_letter_code
_entity_poly.pdbx_strand_id
1 'polypeptide(L)' 'WFLVQIEDLIKDEERIKTLSLASIDRELMYKLKRKGFSDIRLAKLLGVSEKSLRSHRHKLKVLPVYKRVDTCAA' A
#
# COMPACT_ATOMS: atom_id res chain seq x y z
N TRP A 1 -7.25 15.84 14.16
CA TRP A 1 -6.64 15.74 12.81
C TRP A 1 -5.80 14.47 12.66
N PHE A 2 -4.67 14.31 13.37
CA PHE A 2 -3.82 13.11 13.27
C PHE A 2 -4.52 11.78 13.61
N LEU A 3 -5.34 11.76 14.68
CA LEU A 3 -6.03 10.52 15.10
C LEU A 3 -6.98 9.98 14.03
N VAL A 4 -7.63 10.86 13.27
CA VAL A 4 -8.51 10.45 12.15
C VAL A 4 -7.69 9.80 11.03
N GLN A 5 -6.49 10.30 10.74
CA GLN A 5 -5.59 9.68 9.75
C GLN A 5 -5.12 8.29 10.21
N ILE A 6 -4.87 8.12 11.51
CA ILE A 6 -4.51 6.81 12.09
C ILE A 6 -5.71 5.86 12.02
N GLU A 7 -6.91 6.33 12.38
CA GLU A 7 -8.15 5.55 12.28
C GLU A 7 -8.42 5.09 10.85
N ASP A 8 -8.21 5.97 9.86
CA ASP A 8 -8.36 5.64 8.44
C ASP A 8 -7.40 4.53 7.99
N LEU A 9 -6.16 4.52 8.52
CA LEU A 9 -5.22 3.42 8.26
C LEU A 9 -5.70 2.11 8.89
N ILE A 10 -6.21 2.15 10.12
CA ILE A 10 -6.75 0.96 10.82
C ILE A 10 -7.94 0.38 10.05
N LYS A 11 -8.88 1.23 9.59
CA LYS A 11 -10.04 0.80 8.79
C LYS A 11 -9.61 0.15 7.47
N ASP A 12 -8.57 0.69 6.82
CA ASP A 12 -7.99 0.06 5.64
C ASP A 12 -7.38 -1.30 5.94
N GLU A 13 -6.67 -1.46 7.06
CA GLU A 13 -6.11 -2.75 7.46
C GLU A 13 -7.19 -3.81 7.67
N GLU A 14 -8.28 -3.48 8.37
CA GLU A 14 -9.40 -4.40 8.56
C GLU A 14 -10.04 -4.81 7.23
N ARG A 15 -10.19 -3.87 6.30
CA ARG A 15 -10.68 -4.18 4.95
C ARG A 15 -9.73 -5.12 4.20
N ILE A 16 -8.42 -4.89 4.26
CA ILE A 16 -7.41 -5.70 3.55
C ILE A 16 -7.40 -7.15 4.06
N LYS A 17 -7.61 -7.38 5.36
CA LYS A 17 -7.67 -8.74 5.93
C LYS A 17 -8.75 -9.62 5.28
N THR A 18 -9.81 -9.01 4.74
CA THR A 18 -10.91 -9.74 4.08
C THR A 18 -10.66 -10.03 2.59
N LEU A 19 -9.59 -9.46 2.02
CA LEU A 19 -9.26 -9.57 0.61
C LEU A 19 -8.25 -10.68 0.35
N SER A 20 -8.24 -11.17 -0.89
CA SER A 20 -7.18 -12.05 -1.38
C SER A 20 -6.20 -11.27 -2.25
N LEU A 21 -4.95 -11.75 -2.38
CA LEU A 21 -3.94 -11.10 -3.23
C LEU A 21 -4.43 -10.91 -4.68
N ALA A 22 -5.18 -11.86 -5.22
CA ALA A 22 -5.72 -11.82 -6.58
C ALA A 22 -6.80 -10.74 -6.77
N SER A 23 -7.53 -10.39 -5.70
CA SER A 23 -8.55 -9.34 -5.73
C SER A 23 -7.98 -7.92 -5.69
N ILE A 24 -6.67 -7.77 -5.45
CA ILE A 24 -6.02 -6.47 -5.42
C ILE A 24 -5.62 -6.05 -6.83
N ASP A 25 -6.38 -5.10 -7.36
CA ASP A 25 -6.10 -4.45 -8.63
C ASP A 25 -5.04 -3.34 -8.51
N ARG A 26 -4.71 -2.74 -9.64
CA ARG A 26 -3.70 -1.68 -9.72
C ARG A 26 -4.09 -0.45 -8.90
N GLU A 27 -5.35 -0.05 -8.93
CA GLU A 27 -5.81 1.16 -8.24
C GLU A 27 -5.76 1.00 -6.73
N LEU A 28 -6.24 -0.13 -6.21
CA LEU A 28 -6.18 -0.43 -4.79
C LEU A 28 -4.73 -0.53 -4.32
N MET A 29 -3.87 -1.25 -5.06
CA MET A 29 -2.45 -1.33 -4.74
C MET A 29 -1.81 0.06 -4.69
N TYR A 30 -2.09 0.92 -5.67
CA TYR A 30 -1.55 2.29 -5.71
C TYR A 30 -2.02 3.14 -4.53
N LYS A 31 -3.32 3.08 -4.18
CA LYS A 31 -3.88 3.80 -3.01
C LYS A 31 -3.20 3.37 -1.72
N LEU A 32 -3.03 2.05 -1.51
CA LEU A 32 -2.37 1.52 -0.31
C LEU A 32 -0.90 1.96 -0.23
N LYS A 33 -0.15 1.92 -1.33
CA LYS A 33 1.26 2.38 -1.34
C LYS A 33 1.38 3.88 -1.09
N ARG A 34 0.45 4.69 -1.60
CA ARG A 34 0.39 6.14 -1.32
C ARG A 34 0.10 6.47 0.14
N LYS A 35 -0.64 5.61 0.84
CA LYS A 35 -0.88 5.71 2.29
C LYS A 35 0.31 5.26 3.14
N GLY A 36 1.41 4.82 2.53
CA GLY A 36 2.63 4.43 3.23
C GLY A 36 2.71 2.96 3.64
N PHE A 37 1.75 2.12 3.23
CA PHE A 37 1.78 0.69 3.54
C PHE A 37 3.02 0.01 2.95
N SER A 38 3.78 -0.67 3.80
CA SER A 38 4.93 -1.48 3.39
C SER A 38 4.47 -2.82 2.79
N ASP A 39 5.32 -3.39 1.92
CA ASP A 39 5.03 -4.71 1.34
C ASP A 39 4.94 -5.79 2.44
N ILE A 40 5.78 -5.70 3.49
CA ILE A 40 5.74 -6.64 4.61
C ILE A 40 4.44 -6.54 5.43
N ARG A 41 3.88 -5.33 5.60
CA ARG A 41 2.62 -5.15 6.34
C ARG A 41 1.44 -5.72 5.57
N LEU A 42 1.34 -5.39 4.28
CA LEU A 42 0.29 -5.93 3.41
C LEU A 42 0.37 -7.44 3.27
N ALA A 43 1.59 -7.99 3.16
CA ALA A 43 1.81 -9.43 3.10
C ALA A 43 1.30 -10.14 4.36
N LYS A 44 1.57 -9.58 5.55
CA LYS A 44 1.04 -10.10 6.83
C LYS A 44 -0.49 -10.05 6.90
N LEU A 45 -1.11 -8.95 6.46
CA LEU A 45 -2.57 -8.80 6.50
C LEU A 45 -3.28 -9.76 5.53
N LEU A 46 -2.66 -10.08 4.40
CA LEU A 46 -3.19 -10.97 3.37
C LEU A 46 -2.77 -12.44 3.57
N GLY A 47 -1.93 -12.75 4.56
CA GLY A 47 -1.42 -14.09 4.80
C GLY A 47 -0.52 -14.64 3.69
N VAL A 48 0.16 -13.77 2.93
CA VAL A 48 1.06 -14.17 1.82
C VAL A 48 2.51 -13.80 2.12
N SER A 49 3.44 -14.35 1.34
CA SER A 49 4.85 -13.94 1.44
C SER A 49 5.07 -12.53 0.87
N GLU A 50 5.99 -11.77 1.47
CA GLU A 50 6.38 -10.44 0.97
C GLU A 50 6.84 -10.49 -0.49
N LYS A 51 7.57 -11.56 -0.87
CA LYS A 51 8.04 -11.78 -2.25
C LYS A 51 6.87 -11.91 -3.24
N SER A 52 5.80 -12.61 -2.85
CA SER A 52 4.60 -12.76 -3.68
C SER A 52 3.91 -11.41 -3.88
N LEU A 53 3.69 -10.67 -2.79
CA LEU A 53 3.08 -9.33 -2.84
C LEU A 53 3.91 -8.35 -3.67
N ARG A 54 5.24 -8.34 -3.48
CA ARG A 54 6.15 -7.50 -4.27
C ARG A 54 6.10 -7.86 -5.74
N SER A 55 6.10 -9.15 -6.08
CA SER A 55 5.97 -9.60 -7.48
C SER A 55 4.64 -9.15 -8.10
N HIS A 56 3.54 -9.25 -7.35
CA HIS A 56 2.23 -8.76 -7.78
C HIS A 56 2.23 -7.24 -8.00
N ARG A 57 2.76 -6.47 -7.05
CA ARG A 57 2.89 -5.01 -7.15
C ARG A 57 3.71 -4.58 -8.38
N HIS A 58 4.80 -5.28 -8.68
CA HIS A 58 5.62 -5.04 -9.88
C HIS A 58 4.87 -5.38 -11.17
N LYS A 59 4.11 -6.49 -11.22
CA LYS A 59 3.24 -6.83 -12.36
C LYS A 59 2.21 -5.74 -12.65
N LEU A 60 1.66 -5.12 -11.60
CA LEU A 60 0.72 -3.99 -11.71
C LEU A 60 1.40 -2.65 -12.08
N LYS A 61 2.72 -2.63 -12.30
CA LYS A 61 3.54 -1.44 -12.58
C LYS A 61 3.39 -0.34 -11.51
N VAL A 62 3.20 -0.73 -10.24
CA VAL A 62 3.15 0.18 -9.10
C VAL A 62 4.54 0.25 -8.47
N LEU A 63 5.30 1.29 -8.84
CA LEU A 63 6.68 1.51 -8.42
C LEU A 63 6.81 2.84 -7.67
N PRO A 64 7.72 2.95 -6.69
CA PRO A 64 8.00 4.23 -6.06
C PRO A 64 8.64 5.19 -7.06
N VAL A 65 8.40 6.48 -6.86
CA VAL A 65 9.12 7.56 -7.55
C VAL A 65 9.90 8.35 -6.53
N TYR A 66 11.04 8.89 -6.94
CA TYR A 66 11.90 9.71 -6.10
C TYR A 66 11.71 11.16 -6.51
N LYS A 67 11.36 12.01 -5.55
CA LYS A 67 11.23 13.46 -5.72
C LYS A 67 12.40 14.15 -5.03
N ARG A 68 12.83 15.27 -5.60
CA ARG A 68 13.85 16.13 -4.99
C ARG A 68 13.16 17.13 -4.07
N VAL A 69 13.86 17.54 -3.01
CA VAL A 69 13.43 18.67 -2.19
C VAL A 69 13.97 19.93 -2.87
N ASP A 70 13.09 20.71 -3.46
CA ASP A 70 13.35 22.12 -3.75
C ASP A 70 12.68 22.94 -2.66
N THR A 71 13.32 24.01 -2.22
CA THR A 71 12.80 24.87 -1.15
C THR A 71 11.60 25.71 -1.59
N CYS A 72 11.08 25.49 -2.81
CA CYS A 72 10.12 26.34 -3.50
C CYS A 72 8.83 25.61 -3.92
N ALA A 73 8.60 24.39 -3.42
CA ALA A 73 7.36 23.62 -3.60
C ALA A 73 6.99 23.35 -5.08
N ALA A 74 7.93 22.82 -5.88
CA ALA A 74 7.66 22.36 -7.26
C ALA A 74 7.08 20.92 -7.34
#